data_AF-A0A286GMB8-F1
#
_entry.id   AF-A0A286GMB8-F1
#
_cell.length_a   1.000
_cell.length_b   1.000
_cell.length_c   1.000
_cell.angle_alpha   90.00
_cell.angle_beta   90.00
_cell.angle_gamma   90.00
#
_symmetry.space_group_name_H-M   'P 1'
#
loop_
_entity.id
_entity.type
_entity.pdbx_description
1 polymer ?
#
loop_
_entity_poly.entity_id
_entity_poly.type
_entity_poly.pdbx_seq_one_letter_code
_entity_poly.pdbx_strand_id
1 'polypeptide(L)'
;MSLNGTQLRKVLEQDAAKDLGRKLKNGIAVSPEEAKSKITRAIEAAFPGESRTTESNVDQVAKHIDVVLKIKRPDEEDEAEVDTGKAAKDAMEEIRGRDAKMAQAVRMVFKETANGRSAPGTTGIKHIHVGGNAKLNLLFKGKVVLGIVNGHMDRNMAPTVASEAEKVAGRARQTTVDVEVEGNEVRKG
;
A
#
# COMPACT_ATOMS: atom_id res chain seq x y z
N MET A 1 -17.63 29.14 -11.94
CA MET A 1 -18.70 29.01 -10.92
C MET A 1 -18.52 27.66 -10.26
N SER A 2 -18.22 27.63 -8.97
CA SER A 2 -17.93 26.39 -8.22
C SER A 2 -19.20 25.58 -7.99
N LEU A 3 -19.06 24.26 -7.88
CA LEU A 3 -20.18 23.37 -7.53
C LEU A 3 -20.59 23.63 -6.07
N ASN A 4 -21.89 23.78 -5.82
CA ASN A 4 -22.40 23.77 -4.46
C ASN A 4 -22.50 22.34 -3.90
N GLY A 5 -22.77 22.19 -2.60
CA GLY A 5 -22.76 20.88 -1.93
C GLY A 5 -23.69 19.83 -2.56
N THR A 6 -24.88 20.23 -3.01
CA THR A 6 -25.84 19.34 -3.67
C THR A 6 -25.34 18.92 -5.05
N GLN A 7 -24.80 19.86 -5.81
CA GLN A 7 -24.24 19.61 -7.14
C GLN A 7 -23.03 18.69 -7.07
N LEU A 8 -22.17 18.89 -6.09
CA LEU A 8 -21.01 18.07 -5.85
C LEU A 8 -21.39 16.63 -5.49
N ARG A 9 -22.37 16.43 -4.60
CA ARG A 9 -22.88 15.09 -4.29
C ARG A 9 -23.39 14.37 -5.54
N LYS A 10 -24.12 15.07 -6.43
CA LYS A 10 -24.60 14.53 -7.70
C LYS A 10 -23.48 14.04 -8.62
N VAL A 11 -22.34 14.74 -8.63
CA VAL A 11 -21.12 14.33 -9.38
C VAL A 11 -20.48 13.10 -8.75
N LEU A 12 -20.34 13.08 -7.42
CA LEU A 12 -19.74 11.96 -6.68
C LEU A 12 -20.58 10.67 -6.77
N GLU A 13 -21.87 10.79 -7.08
CA GLU A 13 -22.77 9.66 -7.32
C GLU A 13 -22.62 9.03 -8.71
N GLN A 14 -21.92 9.69 -9.65
CA GLN A 14 -21.71 9.14 -10.98
C GLN A 14 -20.74 7.96 -10.97
N ASP A 15 -20.96 6.99 -11.85
CA ASP A 15 -20.18 5.75 -11.91
C ASP A 15 -18.68 6.02 -12.15
N ALA A 16 -18.34 7.02 -12.95
CA ALA A 16 -16.96 7.40 -13.20
C ALA A 16 -16.24 7.93 -11.93
N ALA A 17 -16.94 8.69 -11.09
CA ALA A 17 -16.41 9.19 -9.82
C ALA A 17 -16.33 8.08 -8.77
N LYS A 18 -17.35 7.20 -8.71
CA LYS A 18 -17.36 6.03 -7.82
C LYS A 18 -16.26 5.03 -8.16
N ASP A 19 -16.03 4.74 -9.44
CA ASP A 19 -14.96 3.87 -9.89
C ASP A 19 -13.58 4.46 -9.54
N LEU A 20 -13.39 5.76 -9.77
CA LEU A 20 -12.18 6.46 -9.38
C LEU A 20 -11.93 6.36 -7.86
N GLY A 21 -12.93 6.68 -7.04
CA GLY A 21 -12.85 6.55 -5.58
C GLY A 21 -12.56 5.12 -5.13
N ARG A 22 -13.15 4.10 -5.79
CA ARG A 22 -12.90 2.69 -5.49
C ARG A 22 -11.46 2.29 -5.81
N LYS A 23 -10.92 2.68 -6.98
CA LYS A 23 -9.52 2.42 -7.36
C LYS A 23 -8.56 3.00 -6.32
N LEU A 24 -8.80 4.25 -5.92
CA LEU A 24 -7.95 4.95 -4.95
C LEU A 24 -8.02 4.32 -3.56
N LYS A 25 -9.22 3.95 -3.10
CA LYS A 25 -9.42 3.23 -1.83
C LYS A 25 -8.71 1.88 -1.81
N ASN A 26 -8.60 1.22 -2.95
CA ASN A 26 -7.91 -0.07 -3.10
C ASN A 26 -6.41 0.08 -3.38
N GLY A 27 -5.85 1.31 -3.33
CA GLY A 27 -4.43 1.54 -3.56
C GLY A 27 -3.96 1.36 -5.01
N ILE A 28 -4.89 1.40 -5.97
CA ILE A 28 -4.57 1.32 -7.40
C ILE A 28 -4.06 2.68 -7.87
N ALA A 29 -2.86 2.71 -8.46
CA ALA A 29 -2.33 3.91 -9.09
C ALA A 29 -3.20 4.33 -10.28
N VAL A 30 -3.57 5.61 -10.33
CA VAL A 30 -4.34 6.20 -11.41
C VAL A 30 -3.54 7.40 -11.93
N SER A 31 -3.35 7.47 -13.25
CA SER A 31 -2.62 8.59 -13.84
C SER A 31 -3.43 9.90 -13.75
N PRO A 32 -2.78 11.07 -13.75
CA PRO A 32 -3.47 12.36 -13.73
C PRO A 32 -4.47 12.53 -14.88
N GLU A 33 -4.09 12.06 -16.07
CA GLU A 33 -4.96 12.07 -17.26
C GLU A 33 -6.20 11.18 -17.08
N GLU A 34 -6.04 9.97 -16.51
CA GLU A 34 -7.18 9.09 -16.24
C GLU A 34 -8.12 9.70 -15.19
N ALA A 35 -7.56 10.25 -14.11
CA ALA A 35 -8.34 10.88 -13.04
C ALA A 35 -9.12 12.10 -13.57
N LYS A 36 -8.44 12.99 -14.32
CA LYS A 36 -9.05 14.16 -14.97
C LYS A 36 -10.16 13.75 -15.94
N SER A 37 -9.91 12.73 -16.76
CA SER A 37 -10.90 12.18 -17.69
C SER A 37 -12.15 11.67 -16.97
N LYS A 38 -11.98 10.90 -15.88
CA LYS A 38 -13.10 10.35 -15.10
C LYS A 38 -13.91 11.42 -14.37
N ILE A 39 -13.23 12.40 -13.78
CA ILE A 39 -13.90 13.53 -13.13
C ILE A 39 -14.68 14.36 -14.16
N THR A 40 -14.08 14.63 -15.32
CA THR A 40 -14.76 15.36 -16.41
C THR A 40 -16.01 14.62 -16.86
N ARG A 41 -15.91 13.31 -17.12
CA ARG A 41 -17.07 12.46 -17.45
C ARG A 41 -18.14 12.44 -16.36
N ALA A 42 -17.74 12.43 -15.09
CA ALA A 42 -18.67 12.50 -13.97
C ALA A 42 -19.42 13.85 -13.93
N ILE A 43 -18.72 14.95 -14.21
CA ILE A 43 -19.35 16.28 -14.26
C ILE A 43 -20.33 16.36 -15.45
N GLU A 44 -19.93 15.88 -16.63
CA GLU A 44 -20.79 15.86 -17.83
C GLU A 44 -22.04 14.98 -17.62
N ALA A 45 -21.88 13.80 -17.01
CA ALA A 45 -22.99 12.91 -16.73
C ALA A 45 -23.96 13.49 -15.69
N ALA A 46 -23.43 14.21 -14.68
CA ALA A 46 -24.26 14.87 -13.68
C ALA A 46 -25.00 16.10 -14.23
N PHE A 47 -24.44 16.78 -15.23
CA PHE A 47 -24.98 18.00 -15.84
C PHE A 47 -24.88 18.00 -17.37
N PRO A 48 -25.66 17.14 -18.07
CA PRO A 48 -25.57 17.01 -19.52
C PRO A 48 -25.94 18.32 -20.21
N GLY A 49 -25.12 18.77 -21.17
CA GLY A 49 -25.35 19.99 -21.92
C GLY A 49 -25.06 21.30 -21.15
N GLU A 50 -24.63 21.21 -19.89
CA GLU A 50 -24.18 22.37 -19.13
C GLU A 50 -22.64 22.51 -19.24
N SER A 51 -22.14 23.72 -19.46
CA SER A 51 -20.69 24.01 -19.50
C SER A 51 -20.07 24.04 -18.11
N ARG A 52 -20.13 22.92 -17.39
CA ARG A 52 -19.66 22.78 -16.00
C ARG A 52 -18.32 22.08 -15.84
N THR A 53 -17.75 21.55 -16.91
CA THR A 53 -16.41 20.93 -16.99
C THR A 53 -15.27 21.95 -16.93
N THR A 54 -15.42 22.96 -16.09
CA THR A 54 -14.37 23.95 -15.84
C THR A 54 -13.27 23.34 -14.98
N GLU A 55 -12.05 23.82 -15.14
CA GLU A 55 -10.88 23.42 -14.34
C GLU A 55 -11.15 23.53 -12.83
N SER A 56 -11.80 24.62 -12.40
CA SER A 56 -12.18 24.82 -11.00
C SER A 56 -13.12 23.73 -10.45
N ASN A 57 -14.08 23.25 -11.25
CA ASN A 57 -14.99 22.18 -10.82
C ASN A 57 -14.31 20.83 -10.82
N VAL A 58 -13.44 20.58 -11.79
CA VAL A 58 -12.60 19.37 -11.84
C VAL A 58 -11.72 19.30 -10.58
N ASP A 59 -11.05 20.39 -10.22
CA ASP A 59 -10.23 20.48 -9.01
C ASP A 59 -11.04 20.30 -7.73
N GLN A 60 -12.23 20.88 -7.66
CA GLN A 60 -13.10 20.76 -6.49
C GLN A 60 -13.57 19.31 -6.26
N VAL A 61 -13.92 18.60 -7.35
CA VAL A 61 -14.29 17.18 -7.31
C VAL A 61 -13.07 16.32 -6.99
N ALA A 62 -11.92 16.63 -7.60
CA ALA A 62 -10.66 15.94 -7.33
C ALA A 62 -10.27 16.01 -5.85
N LYS A 63 -10.43 17.18 -5.19
CA LYS A 63 -10.20 17.33 -3.74
C LYS A 63 -11.13 16.46 -2.90
N HIS A 64 -12.40 16.32 -3.30
CA HIS A 64 -13.35 15.48 -2.56
C HIS A 64 -13.13 13.98 -2.75
N ILE A 65 -12.56 13.58 -3.89
CA ILE A 65 -12.16 12.19 -4.17
C ILE A 65 -10.74 11.92 -3.63
N ASP A 66 -10.09 12.90 -3.00
CA ASP A 66 -8.72 12.84 -2.47
C ASP A 66 -7.66 12.54 -3.54
N VAL A 67 -7.82 13.15 -4.72
CA VAL A 67 -7.01 12.92 -5.93
C VAL A 67 -5.84 13.90 -6.01
N VAL A 68 -6.00 15.13 -5.48
CA VAL A 68 -5.00 16.21 -5.63
C VAL A 68 -3.77 16.00 -4.74
N LEU A 69 -3.93 15.36 -3.57
CA LEU A 69 -2.82 15.09 -2.64
C LEU A 69 -1.89 13.97 -3.12
N LYS A 70 -2.28 13.17 -4.13
CA LYS A 70 -1.38 12.21 -4.78
C LYS A 70 -0.74 12.73 -6.06
N ILE A 71 -1.04 13.97 -6.47
CA ILE A 71 -0.72 14.51 -7.81
C ILE A 71 0.02 15.87 -7.79
N LYS A 72 0.18 16.56 -6.64
CA LYS A 72 1.01 17.79 -6.52
C LYS A 72 2.11 17.51 -5.46
N ARG A 73 3.44 17.60 -5.71
CA ARG A 73 4.25 18.27 -6.75
C ARG A 73 5.50 17.44 -7.14
N PRO A 74 6.02 17.52 -8.37
CA PRO A 74 7.33 16.94 -8.73
C PRO A 74 8.55 17.67 -8.10
N ASP A 75 8.31 18.76 -7.38
CA ASP A 75 9.33 19.71 -6.91
C ASP A 75 9.11 20.15 -5.44
N GLU A 76 8.19 19.51 -4.72
CA GLU A 76 8.40 19.33 -3.28
C GLU A 76 9.24 18.07 -3.17
N GLU A 77 10.45 18.18 -2.60
CA GLU A 77 11.07 17.05 -1.92
C GLU A 77 10.03 16.60 -0.88
N ASP A 78 9.13 15.71 -1.28
CA ASP A 78 8.38 14.88 -0.35
C ASP A 78 9.50 14.32 0.53
N GLU A 79 9.54 14.73 1.81
CA GLU A 79 10.15 13.89 2.82
C GLU A 79 9.40 12.57 2.70
N ALA A 80 9.95 11.67 1.88
CA ALA A 80 9.21 10.52 1.39
C ALA A 80 8.78 9.76 2.63
N GLU A 81 7.46 9.72 2.89
CA GLU A 81 6.89 9.35 4.18
C GLU A 81 7.69 8.20 4.79
N VAL A 82 8.55 8.54 5.76
CA VAL A 82 9.51 7.58 6.30
C VAL A 82 8.76 6.76 7.32
N ASP A 83 8.43 5.54 6.92
CA ASP A 83 7.80 4.59 7.81
C ASP A 83 8.85 3.93 8.67
N THR A 84 8.78 4.18 9.98
CA THR A 84 9.70 3.59 10.95
C THR A 84 9.07 2.37 11.62
N GLY A 85 9.90 1.36 11.87
CA GLY A 85 9.49 0.15 12.56
C GLY A 85 10.69 -0.66 13.02
N LYS A 86 10.44 -1.92 13.36
CA LYS A 86 11.46 -2.82 13.89
C LYS A 86 11.55 -4.10 13.10
N ALA A 87 12.77 -4.56 12.87
CA ALA A 87 13.05 -5.88 12.32
C ALA A 87 14.02 -6.64 13.22
N ALA A 88 13.95 -7.96 13.26
CA ALA A 88 15.03 -8.75 13.83
C ALA A 88 16.35 -8.44 13.10
N LYS A 89 17.47 -8.41 13.82
CA LYS A 89 18.78 -8.01 13.25
C LYS A 89 19.11 -8.75 11.95
N ASP A 90 18.91 -10.07 11.91
CA ASP A 90 19.20 -10.88 10.73
C ASP A 90 18.19 -10.63 9.59
N ALA A 91 16.97 -10.23 9.91
CA ALA A 91 15.94 -9.90 8.93
C ALA A 91 16.30 -8.65 8.14
N MET A 92 17.01 -7.69 8.76
CA MET A 92 17.41 -6.45 8.11
C MET A 92 18.26 -6.70 6.87
N GLU A 93 19.21 -7.65 6.94
CA GLU A 93 20.08 -8.00 5.81
C GLU A 93 19.28 -8.65 4.65
N GLU A 94 18.13 -9.25 4.93
CA GLU A 94 17.28 -9.90 3.93
C GLU A 94 16.33 -8.92 3.23
N ILE A 95 15.82 -7.93 3.97
CA ILE A 95 14.80 -6.99 3.47
C ILE A 95 15.39 -5.69 2.95
N ARG A 96 16.67 -5.40 3.25
CA ARG A 96 17.35 -4.17 2.83
C ARG A 96 17.42 -4.07 1.31
N GLY A 97 17.20 -2.86 0.80
CA GLY A 97 17.41 -2.54 -0.60
C GLY A 97 16.18 -1.91 -1.24
N ARG A 98 16.24 -1.75 -2.56
CA ARG A 98 15.22 -1.06 -3.35
C ARG A 98 14.32 -2.06 -4.08
N ASP A 99 13.21 -2.42 -3.43
CA ASP A 99 12.17 -3.28 -3.98
C ASP A 99 10.78 -2.78 -3.52
N ALA A 100 9.95 -2.34 -4.48
CA ALA A 100 8.64 -1.77 -4.21
C ALA A 100 7.69 -2.74 -3.47
N LYS A 101 7.75 -4.04 -3.78
CA LYS A 101 6.89 -5.06 -3.16
C LYS A 101 7.36 -5.37 -1.75
N MET A 102 8.68 -5.44 -1.53
CA MET A 102 9.24 -5.63 -0.19
C MET A 102 8.93 -4.44 0.70
N ALA A 103 9.21 -3.22 0.23
CA ALA A 103 8.93 -1.98 0.95
C ALA A 103 7.44 -1.89 1.33
N GLN A 104 6.53 -2.21 0.41
CA GLN A 104 5.10 -2.27 0.69
C GLN A 104 4.76 -3.31 1.78
N ALA A 105 5.31 -4.52 1.69
CA ALA A 105 5.04 -5.58 2.66
C ALA A 105 5.53 -5.20 4.07
N VAL A 106 6.73 -4.64 4.18
CA VAL A 106 7.30 -4.14 5.44
C VAL A 106 6.44 -3.01 6.02
N ARG A 107 6.05 -2.05 5.18
CA ARG A 107 5.14 -0.96 5.57
C ARG A 107 3.81 -1.46 6.11
N MET A 108 3.22 -2.49 5.49
CA MET A 108 1.98 -3.08 5.98
C MET A 108 2.11 -3.68 7.38
N VAL A 109 3.27 -4.27 7.70
CA VAL A 109 3.57 -4.78 9.04
C VAL A 109 3.70 -3.63 10.04
N PHE A 110 4.45 -2.57 9.70
CA PHE A 110 4.67 -1.42 10.59
C PHE A 110 3.37 -0.66 10.89
N LYS A 111 2.50 -0.49 9.89
CA LYS A 111 1.18 0.16 10.01
C LYS A 111 0.07 -0.76 10.54
N GLU A 112 0.37 -2.01 10.92
CA GLU A 112 -0.64 -3.01 11.37
C GLU A 112 -1.77 -3.29 10.37
N THR A 113 -1.54 -3.01 9.08
CA THR A 113 -2.52 -3.27 8.01
C THR A 113 -2.31 -4.64 7.36
N ALA A 114 -1.23 -5.34 7.70
CA ALA A 114 -0.94 -6.69 7.22
C ALA A 114 -1.97 -7.71 7.74
N ASN A 115 -2.91 -8.12 6.87
CA ASN A 115 -3.79 -9.26 7.12
C ASN A 115 -3.05 -10.60 6.87
N GLY A 116 -2.06 -10.89 7.71
CA GLY A 116 -1.23 -12.09 7.58
C GLY A 116 -1.92 -13.36 8.03
N ARG A 117 -1.52 -14.48 7.42
CA ARG A 117 -1.96 -15.84 7.78
C ARG A 117 -1.00 -16.43 8.81
N SER A 118 -1.47 -17.35 9.64
CA SER A 118 -0.59 -18.08 10.55
C SER A 118 0.48 -18.83 9.75
N ALA A 119 1.76 -18.59 10.07
CA ALA A 119 2.85 -19.37 9.50
C ALA A 119 2.75 -20.82 10.02
N PRO A 120 2.63 -21.84 9.14
CA PRO A 120 2.45 -23.22 9.60
C PRO A 120 3.62 -23.68 10.47
N GLY A 121 3.35 -24.48 11.50
CA GLY A 121 4.38 -24.98 12.43
C GLY A 121 4.87 -23.96 13.47
N THR A 122 4.33 -22.73 13.47
CA THR A 122 4.78 -21.66 14.38
C THR A 122 3.65 -21.12 15.23
N THR A 123 3.97 -20.60 16.42
CA THR A 123 2.98 -20.04 17.34
C THR A 123 3.04 -18.50 17.36
N GLY A 124 1.94 -17.86 16.97
CA GLY A 124 1.79 -16.40 17.01
C GLY A 124 2.58 -15.64 15.95
N ILE A 125 3.19 -16.34 14.98
CA ILE A 125 3.87 -15.74 13.83
C ILE A 125 2.91 -15.72 12.64
N LYS A 126 2.87 -14.57 11.97
CA LYS A 126 2.10 -14.38 10.75
C LYS A 126 3.02 -14.26 9.57
N HIS A 127 2.50 -14.56 8.38
CA HIS A 127 3.17 -14.28 7.12
C HIS A 127 2.22 -13.59 6.14
N ILE A 128 2.79 -12.77 5.26
CA ILE A 128 2.15 -12.24 4.05
C ILE A 128 3.01 -12.56 2.83
N HIS A 129 2.38 -12.69 1.67
CA HIS A 129 3.12 -12.80 0.42
C HIS A 129 3.73 -11.45 0.04
N VAL A 130 4.98 -11.46 -0.38
CA VAL A 130 5.64 -10.33 -1.00
C VAL A 130 5.33 -10.38 -2.50
N GLY A 131 4.43 -9.50 -2.94
CA GLY A 131 3.95 -9.45 -4.33
C GLY A 131 2.96 -10.57 -4.70
N GLY A 132 2.75 -10.76 -6.01
CA GLY A 132 1.68 -11.62 -6.54
C GLY A 132 2.00 -13.10 -6.74
N ASN A 133 3.25 -13.53 -6.60
CA ASN A 133 3.66 -14.89 -6.99
C ASN A 133 3.56 -15.94 -5.87
N ALA A 134 3.13 -15.55 -4.65
CA ALA A 134 2.91 -16.44 -3.48
C ALA A 134 4.10 -17.36 -3.09
N LYS A 135 5.30 -17.08 -3.58
CA LYS A 135 6.53 -17.83 -3.30
C LYS A 135 7.46 -17.12 -2.33
N LEU A 136 7.38 -15.79 -2.23
CA LEU A 136 8.16 -15.05 -1.25
C LEU A 136 7.24 -14.61 -0.12
N ASN A 137 7.61 -14.93 1.12
CA ASN A 137 6.80 -14.65 2.30
C ASN A 137 7.58 -13.76 3.24
N LEU A 138 6.94 -12.72 3.77
CA LEU A 138 7.48 -11.92 4.87
C LEU A 138 6.85 -12.41 6.17
N LEU A 139 7.66 -12.90 7.10
CA LEU A 139 7.23 -13.35 8.43
C LEU A 139 7.33 -12.20 9.43
N PHE A 140 6.33 -12.10 10.32
CA PHE A 140 6.25 -11.03 11.31
C PHE A 140 5.50 -11.45 12.58
N LYS A 141 5.76 -10.73 13.67
CA LYS A 141 5.05 -10.84 14.94
C LYS A 141 4.68 -9.45 15.45
N GLY A 142 3.40 -9.13 15.48
CA GLY A 142 2.94 -7.76 15.75
C GLY A 142 3.50 -6.80 14.68
N LYS A 143 4.22 -5.75 15.10
CA LYS A 143 4.91 -4.80 14.20
C LYS A 143 6.35 -5.18 13.85
N VAL A 144 6.83 -6.33 14.31
CA VAL A 144 8.23 -6.74 14.13
C VAL A 144 8.37 -7.67 12.95
N VAL A 145 9.18 -7.28 11.97
CA VAL A 145 9.57 -8.14 10.84
C VAL A 145 10.61 -9.15 11.31
N LEU A 146 10.41 -10.43 11.00
CA LEU A 146 11.31 -11.52 11.37
C LEU A 146 12.20 -11.97 10.21
N GLY A 147 11.81 -11.71 8.97
CA GLY A 147 12.59 -12.03 7.78
C GLY A 147 11.72 -12.61 6.67
N ILE A 148 12.38 -13.14 5.66
CA ILE A 148 11.73 -13.70 4.47
C ILE A 148 11.89 -15.22 4.42
N VAL A 149 10.93 -15.89 3.78
CA VAL A 149 11.00 -17.32 3.46
C VAL A 149 10.61 -17.52 2.01
N ASN A 150 11.46 -18.22 1.25
CA ASN A 150 11.21 -18.52 -0.16
C ASN A 150 10.62 -19.92 -0.33
N GLY A 151 9.32 -19.98 -0.56
CA GLY A 151 8.56 -21.19 -0.85
C GLY A 151 7.06 -20.97 -0.66
N HIS A 152 6.24 -21.94 -1.08
CA HIS A 152 4.84 -21.94 -0.71
C HIS A 152 4.70 -22.36 0.76
N MET A 153 4.06 -21.52 1.58
CA MET A 153 3.81 -21.78 2.99
C MET A 153 2.36 -22.24 3.20
N ASP A 154 2.14 -23.54 3.12
CA ASP A 154 0.87 -24.18 3.47
C ASP A 154 1.12 -25.44 4.31
N ARG A 155 0.06 -26.22 4.57
CA ARG A 155 0.16 -27.45 5.37
C ARG A 155 1.01 -28.54 4.72
N ASN A 156 1.25 -28.47 3.41
CA ASN A 156 1.99 -29.43 2.60
C ASN A 156 3.31 -28.84 2.09
N MET A 157 3.82 -27.78 2.72
CA MET A 157 5.08 -27.13 2.32
C MET A 157 6.26 -28.11 2.37
N ALA A 158 7.25 -27.86 1.52
CA ALA A 158 8.47 -28.66 1.49
C ALA A 158 9.19 -28.61 2.85
N PRO A 159 9.81 -29.71 3.31
CA PRO A 159 10.53 -29.74 4.59
C PRO A 159 11.60 -28.64 4.72
N THR A 160 12.27 -28.29 3.62
CA THR A 160 13.25 -27.20 3.58
C THR A 160 12.63 -25.85 3.90
N VAL A 161 11.44 -25.56 3.35
CA VAL A 161 10.68 -24.33 3.61
C VAL A 161 10.17 -24.30 5.05
N ALA A 162 9.74 -25.45 5.58
CA ALA A 162 9.34 -25.57 6.98
C ALA A 162 10.50 -25.24 7.94
N SER A 163 11.68 -25.83 7.71
CA SER A 163 12.87 -25.55 8.52
C SER A 163 13.32 -24.08 8.40
N GLU A 164 13.21 -23.48 7.21
CA GLU A 164 13.50 -22.06 7.02
C GLU A 164 12.50 -21.18 7.78
N ALA A 165 11.21 -21.49 7.71
CA ALA A 165 10.16 -20.78 8.44
C ALA A 165 10.33 -20.88 9.96
N GLU A 166 10.70 -22.05 10.48
CA GLU A 166 11.03 -22.22 11.91
C GLU A 166 12.26 -21.41 12.32
N LYS A 167 13.31 -21.42 11.49
CA LYS A 167 14.51 -20.60 11.71
C LYS A 167 14.17 -19.11 11.77
N VAL A 168 13.38 -18.62 10.81
CA VAL A 168 12.95 -17.22 10.74
C VAL A 168 12.03 -16.89 11.92
N ALA A 169 11.10 -17.77 12.29
CA ALA A 169 10.23 -17.61 13.46
C ALA A 169 11.00 -17.52 14.78
N GLY A 170 12.11 -18.27 14.90
CA GLY A 170 13.02 -18.21 16.05
C GLY A 170 13.59 -16.80 16.32
N ARG A 171 13.61 -15.94 15.30
CA ARG A 171 14.07 -14.55 15.41
C ARG A 171 13.14 -13.65 16.21
N ALA A 172 11.94 -14.12 16.55
CA ALA A 172 11.05 -13.41 17.48
C ALA A 172 11.67 -13.20 18.88
N ARG A 173 12.76 -13.89 19.20
CA ARG A 173 13.54 -13.76 20.44
C ARG A 173 14.85 -12.98 20.26
N GLN A 174 15.20 -12.59 19.03
CA GLN A 174 16.42 -11.85 18.74
C GLN A 174 16.26 -10.36 19.07
N THR A 175 17.40 -9.67 19.22
CA THR A 175 17.45 -8.21 19.25
C THR A 175 16.88 -7.64 17.95
N THR A 176 16.11 -6.56 18.09
CA THR A 176 15.56 -5.83 16.95
C THR A 176 16.42 -4.60 16.64
N VAL A 177 16.41 -4.20 15.39
CA VAL A 177 16.98 -2.96 14.88
C VAL A 177 15.87 -2.08 14.34
N ASP A 178 16.08 -0.77 14.40
CA ASP A 178 15.18 0.18 13.77
C ASP A 178 15.36 0.17 12.26
N VAL A 179 14.25 0.30 11.56
CA VAL A 179 14.15 0.19 10.11
C VAL A 179 13.33 1.34 9.59
N GLU A 180 13.81 1.92 8.50
CA GLU A 180 13.14 2.96 7.75
C GLU A 180 12.72 2.42 6.39
N VAL A 181 11.50 2.75 5.99
CA VAL A 181 11.01 2.52 4.63
C VAL A 181 10.68 3.86 3.98
N GLU A 182 11.48 4.23 2.99
CA GLU A 182 11.35 5.48 2.26
C GLU A 182 11.06 5.15 0.78
N GLY A 183 9.88 5.53 0.28
CA GLY A 183 9.43 5.15 -1.05
C GLY A 183 9.43 3.62 -1.26
N ASN A 184 10.37 3.14 -2.08
CA ASN A 184 10.59 1.72 -2.41
C ASN A 184 11.85 1.13 -1.76
N GLU A 185 12.51 1.87 -0.89
CA GLU A 185 13.75 1.47 -0.25
C GLU A 185 13.51 1.12 1.21
N VAL A 186 14.12 0.01 1.65
CA VAL A 186 14.19 -0.39 3.05
C VAL A 186 15.64 -0.25 3.50
N ARG A 187 15.87 0.53 4.55
CA ARG A 187 17.21 0.75 5.11
C ARG A 187 17.18 0.67 6.63
N LYS A 188 18.37 0.53 7.21
CA LYS A 188 18.52 0.57 8.66
C LYS A 188 18.38 2.04 9.10
N GLY A 189 17.55 2.28 10.12
CA GLY A 189 17.43 3.57 10.79
C GLY A 189 18.57 3.85 11.76
#